data_AF-A0A376TDI8-F1
#
_entry.id   AF-A0A376TDI8-F1
#
_cell.length_a   1.000
_cell.length_b   1.000
_cell.length_c   1.000
_cell.angle_alpha   90.00
_cell.angle_beta   90.00
_cell.angle_gamma   90.00
#
_symmetry.space_group_name_H-M   'P 1'
#
loop_
_entity.id
_entity.type
_entity.pdbx_description
1 polymer ?
#
loop_
_entity_poly.entity_id
_entity_poly.type
_entity_poly.pdbx_seq_one_letter_code
_entity_poly.pdbx_strand_id
1 'polypeptide(L)'
;MTNNASGGAVFLQQGAEFSLLPENETGMTLFANNTVTGEYNNGGAIFAKENSTLNLTDVIFSGNVAGGYGGAIYSSGTNDTGAVDLRVTNAMFRNNIANDGKGGAIYTINNDVYLSDVIFDNNQAYTSTSYSDGDGGAIDVTDNNSDSKHPSGYTIINNTAFTNNTAEGYGGAIYTIARRLPILLIFLLMTATARTAAC
;
A
#
# COMPACT_ATOMS: atom_id res chain seq x y z
N MET A 1 1.67 6.81 20.19
CA MET A 1 3.05 7.01 19.71
C MET A 1 3.03 8.16 18.73
N THR A 2 3.98 9.09 18.84
CA THR A 2 4.08 10.26 17.95
C THR A 2 4.71 9.83 16.63
N ASN A 3 3.90 9.64 15.58
CA ASN A 3 4.33 9.26 14.22
C ASN A 3 5.05 10.42 13.48
N ASN A 4 5.96 11.13 14.16
CA ASN A 4 6.50 12.42 13.71
C ASN A 4 7.47 12.31 12.52
N ALA A 5 7.73 11.12 12.00
CA ALA A 5 8.64 10.89 10.88
C ALA A 5 8.05 9.96 9.80
N SER A 6 6.74 9.69 9.81
CA SER A 6 6.07 8.95 8.72
C SER A 6 5.82 9.87 7.50
N GLY A 7 5.72 9.29 6.30
CA GLY A 7 5.43 10.06 5.08
C GLY A 7 6.62 10.91 4.64
N GLY A 8 7.68 10.27 4.12
CA GLY A 8 8.94 10.94 3.77
C GLY A 8 8.82 12.07 2.74
N ALA A 9 7.71 12.12 2.00
CA ALA A 9 7.35 13.23 1.11
C ALA A 9 6.02 13.90 1.50
N VAL A 10 4.99 13.11 1.84
CA VAL A 10 3.64 13.61 2.11
C VAL A 10 3.08 12.98 3.37
N PHE A 11 2.58 13.82 4.27
CA PHE A 11 1.87 13.42 5.49
C PHE A 11 0.45 14.00 5.46
N LEU A 12 -0.57 13.14 5.52
CA LEU A 12 -1.99 13.51 5.50
C LEU A 12 -2.68 13.01 6.78
N GLN A 13 -3.53 13.87 7.34
CA GLN A 13 -4.33 13.60 8.53
C GLN A 13 -5.62 14.43 8.51
N GLN A 14 -6.57 14.11 9.39
CA GLN A 14 -7.80 14.86 9.63
C GLN A 14 -8.66 15.09 8.37
N GLY A 15 -8.90 14.03 7.58
CA GLY A 15 -9.79 14.11 6.42
C GLY A 15 -9.19 14.83 5.22
N ALA A 16 -7.86 14.92 5.12
CA ALA A 16 -7.21 15.61 4.01
C ALA A 16 -7.41 14.84 2.71
N GLU A 17 -7.67 15.57 1.62
CA GLU A 17 -7.68 15.00 0.27
C GLU A 17 -6.36 15.38 -0.43
N PHE A 18 -5.72 14.39 -1.03
CA PHE A 18 -4.55 14.60 -1.86
C PHE A 18 -4.72 13.94 -3.22
N SER A 19 -4.73 14.78 -4.25
CA SER A 19 -5.01 14.39 -5.62
C SER A 19 -3.83 14.76 -6.52
N LEU A 20 -3.31 13.78 -7.25
CA LEU A 20 -2.30 13.97 -8.28
C LEU A 20 -2.87 13.58 -9.64
N LEU A 21 -2.83 14.56 -10.53
CA LEU A 21 -3.25 14.48 -11.92
C LEU A 21 -2.22 15.25 -12.74
N PRO A 22 -1.76 14.74 -13.90
CA PRO A 22 -0.88 15.52 -14.75
C PRO A 22 -1.63 16.73 -15.34
N GLU A 23 -0.98 17.89 -15.38
CA GLU A 23 -1.60 19.12 -15.94
C GLU A 23 -1.83 19.02 -17.46
N ASN A 24 -1.00 18.24 -18.15
CA ASN A 24 -1.10 17.93 -19.57
C ASN A 24 -0.77 16.45 -19.71
N GLU A 25 -1.53 15.68 -20.50
CA GLU A 25 -1.51 14.20 -20.66
C GLU A 25 -0.14 13.54 -20.97
N THR A 26 0.95 14.28 -20.85
CA THR A 26 2.34 13.85 -20.93
C THR A 26 3.04 14.02 -19.59
N GLY A 27 3.40 12.93 -18.92
CA GLY A 27 4.28 12.94 -17.76
C GLY A 27 3.76 12.10 -16.59
N MET A 28 4.66 11.71 -15.70
CA MET A 28 4.32 11.03 -14.44
C MET A 28 4.96 11.74 -13.26
N THR A 29 4.26 11.78 -12.12
CA THR A 29 4.82 12.27 -10.86
C THR A 29 5.70 11.20 -10.23
N LEU A 30 6.92 11.54 -9.83
CA LEU A 30 7.89 10.60 -9.25
C LEU A 30 8.10 10.83 -7.76
N PHE A 31 7.78 9.81 -6.96
CA PHE A 31 8.24 9.67 -5.57
C PHE A 31 9.35 8.63 -5.52
N ALA A 32 10.60 9.09 -5.43
CA ALA A 32 11.76 8.21 -5.43
C ALA A 32 12.62 8.36 -4.18
N ASN A 33 13.11 7.23 -3.67
CA ASN A 33 14.09 7.16 -2.58
C ASN A 33 13.68 7.90 -1.31
N ASN A 34 12.37 8.00 -1.04
CA ASN A 34 11.90 8.54 0.23
C ASN A 34 12.04 7.44 1.28
N THR A 35 12.72 7.75 2.39
CA THR A 35 13.01 6.77 3.44
C THR A 35 12.58 7.33 4.79
N VAL A 36 11.75 6.56 5.48
CA VAL A 36 11.42 6.81 6.89
C VAL A 36 11.96 5.65 7.71
N THR A 37 12.83 5.94 8.68
CA THR A 37 13.50 4.93 9.51
C THR A 37 12.78 4.71 10.82
N GLY A 38 12.85 3.50 11.37
CA GLY A 38 12.25 3.16 12.64
C GLY A 38 10.98 2.35 12.45
N GLU A 39 10.87 1.29 13.23
CA GLU A 39 9.89 0.22 13.08
C GLU A 39 8.42 0.72 13.07
N TYR A 40 8.11 1.84 13.73
CA TYR A 40 6.76 2.44 13.75
C TYR A 40 6.50 3.55 12.71
N ASN A 41 7.49 3.89 11.88
CA ASN A 41 7.33 4.91 10.85
C ASN A 41 6.90 4.26 9.53
N ASN A 42 5.74 4.66 9.04
CA ASN A 42 5.07 4.02 7.92
C ASN A 42 5.04 4.96 6.70
N GLY A 43 4.83 4.41 5.51
CA GLY A 43 4.69 5.21 4.30
C GLY A 43 5.99 5.91 3.93
N GLY A 44 6.90 5.19 3.26
CA GLY A 44 8.21 5.75 2.89
C GLY A 44 8.09 7.06 2.11
N ALA A 45 7.10 7.16 1.22
CA ALA A 45 6.76 8.39 0.53
C ALA A 45 5.52 9.08 1.13
N ILE A 46 4.40 8.35 1.21
CA ILE A 46 3.11 8.92 1.60
C ILE A 46 2.57 8.20 2.83
N PHE A 47 2.24 8.97 3.85
CA PHE A 47 1.52 8.50 5.02
C PHE A 47 0.18 9.22 5.13
N ALA A 48 -0.91 8.47 4.99
CA ALA A 48 -2.28 8.96 5.08
C ALA A 48 -3.01 8.28 6.24
N LYS A 49 -3.59 9.07 7.15
CA LYS A 49 -4.36 8.60 8.30
C LYS A 49 -5.61 9.44 8.53
N GLU A 50 -6.44 9.03 9.49
CA GLU A 50 -7.60 9.80 9.95
C GLU A 50 -8.52 10.20 8.78
N ASN A 51 -8.95 9.21 7.99
CA ASN A 51 -9.93 9.38 6.92
C ASN A 51 -9.43 10.28 5.76
N SER A 52 -8.12 10.30 5.52
CA SER A 52 -7.56 11.05 4.40
C SER A 52 -7.70 10.25 3.10
N THR A 53 -8.02 10.94 2.01
CA THR A 53 -8.23 10.35 0.68
C THR A 53 -7.04 10.57 -0.23
N LEU A 54 -6.64 9.54 -0.97
CA LEU A 54 -5.58 9.54 -1.97
C LEU A 54 -6.16 9.26 -3.36
N ASN A 55 -6.04 10.22 -4.28
CA ASN A 55 -6.40 10.06 -5.69
C ASN A 55 -5.14 10.25 -6.55
N LEU A 56 -4.49 9.16 -6.93
CA LEU A 56 -3.18 9.18 -7.58
C LEU A 56 -3.29 8.69 -9.02
N THR A 57 -2.98 9.56 -9.98
CA THR A 57 -2.97 9.21 -11.41
C THR A 57 -1.62 9.57 -12.02
N ASP A 58 -1.10 8.71 -12.88
CA ASP A 58 0.18 8.92 -13.58
C ASP A 58 1.34 9.11 -12.58
N VAL A 59 1.54 8.12 -11.71
CA VAL A 59 2.53 8.21 -10.62
C VAL A 59 3.51 7.04 -10.61
N ILE A 60 4.75 7.32 -10.24
CA ILE A 60 5.77 6.31 -9.98
C ILE A 60 6.24 6.42 -8.53
N PHE A 61 6.21 5.29 -7.82
CA PHE A 61 6.87 5.09 -6.55
C PHE A 61 8.06 4.16 -6.73
N SER A 62 9.27 4.67 -6.56
CA SER A 62 10.51 3.93 -6.84
C SER A 62 11.49 3.97 -5.68
N GLY A 63 11.83 2.82 -5.12
CA GLY A 63 12.89 2.74 -4.11
C GLY A 63 12.51 3.42 -2.79
N ASN A 64 11.23 3.55 -2.47
CA ASN A 64 10.80 4.12 -1.20
C ASN A 64 10.87 3.05 -0.10
N VAL A 65 11.26 3.47 1.09
CA VAL A 65 11.47 2.57 2.23
C VAL A 65 10.74 3.09 3.46
N ALA A 66 9.93 2.23 4.06
CA ALA A 66 9.38 2.45 5.39
C ALA A 66 10.04 1.49 6.38
N GLY A 67 10.36 2.00 7.57
CA GLY A 67 10.76 1.14 8.69
C GLY A 67 9.62 0.21 9.09
N GLY A 68 8.38 0.69 9.10
CA GLY A 68 7.19 -0.10 9.34
C GLY A 68 6.47 -0.49 8.05
N TYR A 69 5.18 -0.21 8.00
CA TYR A 69 4.25 -0.65 6.96
C TYR A 69 4.23 0.28 5.75
N GLY A 70 3.94 -0.28 4.57
CA GLY A 70 3.70 0.50 3.37
C GLY A 70 4.98 1.16 2.86
N GLY A 71 5.87 0.40 2.24
CA GLY A 71 7.19 0.91 1.84
C GLY A 71 7.13 2.19 1.00
N ALA A 72 6.10 2.34 0.16
CA ALA A 72 5.77 3.61 -0.49
C ALA A 72 4.61 4.33 0.20
N ILE A 73 3.46 3.66 0.33
CA ILE A 73 2.21 4.26 0.81
C ILE A 73 1.71 3.49 2.02
N TYR A 74 1.48 4.21 3.10
CA TYR A 74 0.62 3.78 4.18
C TYR A 74 -0.70 4.55 4.13
N SER A 75 -1.82 3.85 4.11
CA SER A 75 -3.14 4.47 4.21
C SER A 75 -3.98 3.81 5.30
N SER A 76 -4.57 4.62 6.18
CA SER A 76 -5.50 4.17 7.21
C SER A 76 -6.75 5.02 7.20
N GLY A 77 -7.86 4.38 6.83
CA GLY A 77 -9.18 4.98 6.83
C GLY A 77 -9.98 4.67 8.08
N THR A 78 -11.10 5.37 8.21
CA THR A 78 -12.16 5.06 9.17
C THR A 78 -13.50 4.86 8.48
N ASN A 79 -13.53 4.63 7.16
CA ASN A 79 -14.71 4.47 6.29
C ASN A 79 -15.93 5.32 6.66
N ASP A 80 -16.02 6.51 6.08
CA ASP A 80 -17.32 7.11 5.79
C ASP A 80 -17.95 6.37 4.60
N THR A 81 -19.19 5.88 4.76
CA THR A 81 -19.87 5.09 3.73
C THR A 81 -19.93 5.80 2.38
N GLY A 82 -19.33 5.21 1.34
CA GLY A 82 -19.50 5.59 -0.07
C GLY A 82 -18.33 6.30 -0.73
N ALA A 83 -17.19 6.48 -0.07
CA ALA A 83 -15.98 7.08 -0.64
C ALA A 83 -14.88 6.03 -0.90
N VAL A 84 -14.10 6.20 -1.98
CA VAL A 84 -12.84 5.46 -2.17
C VAL A 84 -11.76 6.20 -1.37
N ASP A 85 -11.06 5.52 -0.47
CA ASP A 85 -9.99 6.14 0.30
C ASP A 85 -8.65 6.11 -0.46
N LEU A 86 -8.40 5.03 -1.19
CA LEU A 86 -7.20 4.88 -2.01
C LEU A 86 -7.54 4.52 -3.44
N ARG A 87 -7.46 5.51 -4.32
CA ARG A 87 -7.56 5.35 -5.77
C ARG A 87 -6.20 5.56 -6.42
N VAL A 88 -5.72 4.55 -7.13
CA VAL A 88 -4.48 4.63 -7.91
C VAL A 88 -4.73 4.16 -9.34
N THR A 89 -4.41 5.00 -10.32
CA THR A 89 -4.63 4.72 -11.75
C THR A 89 -3.36 5.01 -12.55
N ASN A 90 -3.02 4.14 -13.51
CA ASN A 90 -1.84 4.27 -14.37
C ASN A 90 -0.55 4.57 -13.58
N ALA A 91 -0.13 3.60 -12.77
CA ALA A 91 0.94 3.80 -11.81
C ALA A 91 1.96 2.66 -11.81
N MET A 92 3.17 2.96 -11.31
CA MET A 92 4.20 1.95 -11.09
C MET A 92 4.76 2.04 -9.68
N PHE A 93 4.73 0.92 -8.97
CA PHE A 93 5.43 0.72 -7.71
C PHE A 93 6.58 -0.23 -7.95
N ARG A 94 7.82 0.26 -7.85
CA ARG A 94 9.01 -0.55 -8.04
C ARG A 94 10.00 -0.43 -6.90
N ASN A 95 10.59 -1.56 -6.51
CA ASN A 95 11.67 -1.60 -5.51
C ASN A 95 11.31 -0.94 -4.17
N ASN A 96 10.03 -0.90 -3.79
CA ASN A 96 9.64 -0.33 -2.50
C ASN A 96 9.73 -1.40 -1.40
N ILE A 97 10.10 -0.98 -0.18
CA ILE A 97 10.43 -1.88 0.92
C ILE A 97 9.70 -1.46 2.20
N ALA A 98 8.95 -2.38 2.78
CA ALA A 98 8.53 -2.34 4.18
C ALA A 98 9.51 -3.19 5.00
N ASN A 99 10.35 -2.55 5.82
CA ASN A 99 11.52 -3.20 6.42
C ASN A 99 11.19 -4.05 7.66
N ASP A 100 10.17 -3.68 8.42
CA ASP A 100 9.71 -4.40 9.60
C ASP A 100 8.17 -4.43 9.58
N GLY A 101 7.61 -4.90 8.45
CA GLY A 101 6.24 -4.58 8.13
C GLY A 101 5.62 -5.20 6.89
N LYS A 102 4.31 -4.94 6.77
CA LYS A 102 3.42 -5.43 5.72
C LYS A 102 3.32 -4.44 4.56
N GLY A 103 2.91 -4.93 3.40
CA GLY A 103 2.63 -4.10 2.23
C GLY A 103 3.90 -3.46 1.69
N GLY A 104 4.75 -4.24 1.01
CA GLY A 104 6.08 -3.78 0.60
C GLY A 104 6.06 -2.50 -0.25
N ALA A 105 5.00 -2.30 -1.04
CA ALA A 105 4.69 -0.99 -1.62
C ALA A 105 3.55 -0.28 -0.89
N ILE A 106 2.39 -0.95 -0.77
CA ILE A 106 1.17 -0.35 -0.23
C ILE A 106 0.70 -1.16 0.96
N TYR A 107 0.56 -0.51 2.10
CA TYR A 107 -0.23 -1.03 3.21
C TYR A 107 -1.48 -0.20 3.35
N THR A 108 -2.63 -0.86 3.47
CA THR A 108 -3.90 -0.19 3.65
C THR A 108 -4.77 -0.91 4.67
N ILE A 109 -5.35 -0.13 5.60
CA ILE A 109 -6.24 -0.63 6.64
C ILE A 109 -7.55 0.14 6.68
N ASN A 110 -8.67 -0.58 6.76
CA ASN A 110 -10.03 -0.02 6.82
C ASN A 110 -10.31 1.01 5.70
N ASN A 111 -9.99 0.64 4.46
CA ASN A 111 -10.12 1.52 3.31
C ASN A 111 -10.84 0.80 2.16
N ASP A 112 -11.61 1.55 1.38
CA ASP A 112 -11.99 1.16 0.04
C ASP A 112 -10.84 1.42 -0.94
N VAL A 113 -10.46 0.39 -1.71
CA VAL A 113 -9.27 0.41 -2.57
C VAL A 113 -9.67 0.19 -4.02
N TYR A 114 -9.19 1.08 -4.90
CA TYR A 114 -9.33 0.95 -6.34
C TYR A 114 -7.98 1.12 -7.02
N LEU A 115 -7.47 0.04 -7.62
CA LEU A 115 -6.26 0.03 -8.44
C LEU A 115 -6.64 -0.30 -9.88
N SER A 116 -6.21 0.53 -10.83
CA SER A 116 -6.35 0.25 -12.26
C SER A 116 -5.07 0.57 -13.01
N ASP A 117 -4.65 -0.32 -13.91
CA ASP A 117 -3.48 -0.08 -14.77
C ASP A 117 -2.20 0.15 -13.95
N VAL A 118 -2.02 -0.66 -12.89
CA VAL A 118 -0.89 -0.54 -11.97
C VAL A 118 0.13 -1.66 -12.20
N ILE A 119 1.40 -1.33 -12.10
CA ILE A 119 2.49 -2.32 -12.09
C ILE A 119 3.14 -2.33 -10.72
N PHE A 120 3.21 -3.49 -10.08
CA PHE A 120 4.03 -3.74 -8.91
C PHE A 120 5.21 -4.63 -9.30
N ASP A 121 6.43 -4.09 -9.27
CA ASP A 121 7.65 -4.82 -9.59
C ASP A 121 8.68 -4.78 -8.45
N ASN A 122 9.12 -5.96 -8.01
CA ASN A 122 10.19 -6.12 -7.02
C ASN A 122 9.95 -5.33 -5.70
N ASN A 123 8.71 -5.27 -5.23
CA ASN A 123 8.40 -4.72 -3.91
C ASN A 123 8.52 -5.81 -2.84
N GLN A 124 8.95 -5.42 -1.63
CA GLN A 124 9.36 -6.38 -0.60
C GLN A 124 8.80 -6.03 0.78
N ALA A 125 8.27 -7.04 1.46
CA ALA A 125 7.80 -6.95 2.85
C ALA A 125 8.61 -7.91 3.73
N TYR A 126 9.29 -7.36 4.73
CA TYR A 126 10.15 -8.08 5.67
C TYR A 126 9.46 -8.24 7.03
N THR A 127 9.69 -9.37 7.69
CA THR A 127 9.07 -9.69 8.98
C THR A 127 9.73 -8.86 10.08
N SER A 128 8.90 -8.16 10.87
CA SER A 128 9.36 -7.49 12.09
C SER A 128 9.81 -8.54 13.10
N THR A 129 10.89 -8.25 13.82
CA THR A 129 11.35 -9.09 14.94
C THR A 129 10.41 -9.06 16.15
N SER A 130 9.43 -8.17 16.17
CA SER A 130 8.73 -7.76 17.39
C SER A 130 7.21 -7.90 17.36
N TYR A 131 6.53 -7.72 16.21
CA TYR A 131 5.05 -7.68 16.23
C TYR A 131 4.30 -7.99 14.93
N SER A 132 4.94 -8.20 13.78
CA SER A 132 4.21 -8.58 12.56
C SER A 132 5.00 -9.37 11.53
N ASP A 133 4.35 -10.36 10.93
CA ASP A 133 4.81 -11.02 9.71
C ASP A 133 4.83 -10.04 8.54
N GLY A 134 5.85 -10.14 7.68
CA GLY A 134 6.01 -9.32 6.48
C GLY A 134 5.09 -9.79 5.36
N ASP A 135 3.79 -9.53 5.49
CA ASP A 135 2.76 -9.95 4.54
C ASP A 135 2.64 -8.99 3.33
N GLY A 136 2.22 -9.52 2.17
CA GLY A 136 1.85 -8.70 1.02
C GLY A 136 3.04 -7.95 0.42
N GLY A 137 3.95 -8.67 -0.27
CA GLY A 137 5.20 -8.08 -0.78
C GLY A 137 5.00 -6.86 -1.69
N ALA A 138 3.87 -6.79 -2.40
CA ALA A 138 3.42 -5.57 -3.07
C ALA A 138 2.39 -4.83 -2.22
N ILE A 139 1.27 -5.48 -1.94
CA ILE A 139 0.13 -4.86 -1.28
C ILE A 139 -0.44 -5.74 -0.19
N ASP A 140 -0.71 -5.13 0.96
CA ASP A 140 -1.51 -5.68 2.04
C ASP A 140 -2.78 -4.84 2.21
N VAL A 141 -3.94 -5.49 2.05
CA VAL A 141 -5.26 -4.90 2.31
C VAL A 141 -5.91 -5.61 3.49
N THR A 142 -5.95 -4.95 4.64
CA THR A 142 -6.41 -5.54 5.90
C THR A 142 -7.57 -4.76 6.51
N ASP A 143 -8.58 -5.44 7.07
CA ASP A 143 -9.54 -4.81 7.97
C ASP A 143 -9.09 -4.95 9.44
N ASN A 144 -9.34 -3.92 10.24
CA ASN A 144 -9.22 -4.01 11.68
C ASN A 144 -10.37 -4.87 12.24
N ASN A 145 -10.00 -6.07 12.67
CA ASN A 145 -10.91 -7.05 13.27
C ASN A 145 -11.65 -6.57 14.54
N SER A 146 -11.18 -5.51 15.20
CA SER A 146 -11.84 -4.91 16.37
C SER A 146 -12.79 -3.76 16.01
N ASP A 147 -12.72 -3.25 14.77
CA ASP A 147 -13.61 -2.22 14.26
C ASP A 147 -14.73 -2.85 13.43
N SER A 148 -15.86 -3.15 14.08
CA SER A 148 -17.06 -3.63 13.39
C SER A 148 -17.86 -2.52 12.72
N LYS A 149 -17.47 -1.26 12.93
CA LYS A 149 -18.20 -0.08 12.47
C LYS A 149 -17.74 0.36 11.08
N HIS A 150 -16.46 0.12 10.77
CA HIS A 150 -15.81 0.64 9.57
C HIS A 150 -14.96 -0.42 8.80
N PRO A 151 -15.50 -1.61 8.44
CA PRO A 151 -14.79 -2.55 7.57
C PRO A 151 -14.72 -2.02 6.14
N SER A 152 -13.68 -2.39 5.36
CA SER A 152 -13.62 -2.13 3.92
C SER A 152 -14.88 -2.64 3.21
N GLY A 153 -15.42 -1.79 2.35
CA GLY A 153 -16.55 -2.07 1.48
C GLY A 153 -16.12 -2.81 0.22
N TYR A 154 -14.98 -2.46 -0.40
CA TYR A 154 -14.46 -3.20 -1.55
C TYR A 154 -12.97 -3.00 -1.80
N THR A 155 -12.40 -3.98 -2.51
CA THR A 155 -11.09 -3.88 -3.12
C THR A 155 -11.21 -4.32 -4.57
N ILE A 156 -10.94 -3.38 -5.48
CA ILE A 156 -10.95 -3.62 -6.92
C ILE A 156 -9.53 -3.45 -7.43
N ILE A 157 -8.97 -4.52 -8.00
CA ILE A 157 -7.66 -4.52 -8.66
C ILE A 157 -7.89 -4.93 -10.10
N ASN A 158 -7.82 -3.95 -11.00
CA ASN A 158 -8.11 -4.10 -12.42
C ASN A 158 -6.85 -3.84 -13.25
N ASN A 159 -6.65 -4.62 -14.31
CA ASN A 159 -5.54 -4.49 -15.25
C ASN A 159 -4.18 -4.24 -14.57
N THR A 160 -3.91 -4.97 -13.49
CA THR A 160 -2.72 -4.77 -12.65
C THR A 160 -1.78 -5.96 -12.78
N ALA A 161 -0.47 -5.71 -12.85
CA ALA A 161 0.57 -6.72 -12.93
C ALA A 161 1.39 -6.78 -11.64
N PHE A 162 1.73 -8.00 -11.21
CA PHE A 162 2.60 -8.25 -10.05
C PHE A 162 3.78 -9.13 -10.48
N THR A 163 4.98 -8.54 -10.50
CA THR A 163 6.23 -9.22 -10.86
C THR A 163 7.25 -9.11 -9.73
N ASN A 164 7.92 -10.21 -9.41
CA ASN A 164 9.06 -10.23 -8.46
C ASN A 164 8.78 -9.70 -7.04
N ASN A 165 7.52 -9.49 -6.67
CA ASN A 165 7.17 -9.04 -5.33
C ASN A 165 7.33 -10.20 -4.34
N THR A 166 7.90 -9.91 -3.17
CA THR A 166 8.25 -10.93 -2.17
C THR A 166 7.80 -10.48 -0.79
N ALA A 167 7.16 -11.39 -0.06
CA ALA A 167 6.85 -11.25 1.35
C ALA A 167 7.57 -12.37 2.11
N GLU A 168 8.16 -12.05 3.27
CA GLU A 168 8.67 -13.08 4.19
C GLU A 168 7.55 -13.81 4.92
N GLY A 169 6.40 -13.15 5.09
CA GLY A 169 5.16 -13.73 5.60
C GLY A 169 4.28 -14.31 4.48
N TYR A 170 2.99 -14.04 4.55
CA TYR A 170 1.98 -14.53 3.62
C TYR A 170 1.79 -13.61 2.42
N GLY A 171 1.26 -14.17 1.33
CA GLY A 171 0.82 -13.39 0.18
C GLY A 171 1.98 -12.73 -0.56
N GLY A 172 2.88 -13.54 -1.15
CA GLY A 172 4.12 -13.12 -1.81
C GLY A 172 4.05 -11.76 -2.55
N ALA A 173 2.98 -11.52 -3.31
CA ALA A 173 2.66 -10.19 -3.83
C ALA A 173 1.47 -9.52 -3.11
N ILE A 174 0.36 -10.24 -2.97
CA ILE A 174 -0.88 -9.69 -2.40
C ILE A 174 -1.22 -10.48 -1.15
N TYR A 175 -1.42 -9.77 -0.04
CA TYR A 175 -2.08 -10.30 1.14
C TYR A 175 -3.36 -9.53 1.42
N THR A 176 -4.37 -10.21 1.92
CA THR A 176 -5.64 -9.58 2.25
C THR A 176 -6.42 -10.32 3.32
N ILE A 177 -7.00 -9.56 4.24
CA ILE A 177 -7.99 -10.03 5.22
C ILE A 177 -9.15 -9.03 5.32
N ALA A 178 -10.14 -9.18 4.44
CA ALA A 178 -11.35 -8.36 4.46
C ALA A 178 -12.52 -9.12 5.14
N ARG A 179 -13.26 -8.45 6.02
CA ARG A 179 -14.33 -9.07 6.81
C ARG A 179 -15.68 -9.16 6.11
N ARG A 180 -15.96 -8.31 5.10
CA ARG A 180 -17.34 -8.17 4.61
C ARG A 180 -17.62 -8.28 3.11
N LEU A 181 -16.71 -8.12 2.15
CA LEU A 181 -17.12 -8.00 0.73
C LEU A 181 -16.11 -8.50 -0.31
N PRO A 182 -16.53 -8.75 -1.58
CA PRO A 182 -15.78 -9.53 -2.56
C PRO A 182 -14.60 -8.75 -3.11
N ILE A 183 -13.44 -9.38 -3.03
CA ILE A 183 -12.25 -8.95 -3.73
C ILE A 183 -12.43 -9.30 -5.21
N LEU A 184 -12.58 -8.28 -6.06
CA LEU A 184 -12.65 -8.47 -7.50
C LEU A 184 -11.26 -8.23 -8.10
N LEU A 185 -10.62 -9.33 -8.47
CA LEU A 185 -9.31 -9.35 -9.08
C LEU A 185 -9.44 -9.64 -10.57
N ILE A 186 -9.06 -8.69 -11.41
CA ILE A 186 -9.02 -8.85 -12.87
C ILE A 186 -7.56 -8.61 -13.30
N PHE A 187 -6.81 -9.70 -13.46
CA PHE A 187 -5.37 -9.67 -13.76
C PHE A 187 -5.07 -9.80 -15.24
N LEU A 188 -3.97 -9.16 -15.68
CA LEU A 188 -3.38 -9.36 -17.01
C LEU A 188 -2.21 -10.36 -16.99
N LEU A 189 -1.48 -10.52 -15.87
CA LEU A 189 -0.39 -11.51 -15.73
C LEU A 189 0.08 -11.66 -14.26
N MET A 190 0.40 -12.88 -13.82
CA MET A 190 1.06 -13.16 -12.54
C MET A 190 2.28 -14.06 -12.73
N THR A 191 3.43 -13.64 -12.22
CA THR A 191 4.58 -14.53 -11.97
C THR A 191 5.07 -14.28 -10.55
N ALA A 192 4.60 -15.07 -9.58
CA ALA A 192 5.05 -15.02 -8.20
C ALA A 192 6.00 -16.20 -7.92
N THR A 193 7.17 -15.94 -7.34
CA THR A 193 8.04 -16.98 -6.77
C THR A 193 7.95 -16.88 -5.24
N ALA A 194 7.22 -17.81 -4.61
CA ALA A 194 7.29 -17.95 -3.16
C ALA A 194 8.61 -18.64 -2.80
N ARG A 195 9.53 -17.96 -2.11
CA ARG A 195 10.60 -18.67 -1.41
C ARG A 195 10.00 -19.28 -0.16
N THR A 196 9.94 -20.61 -0.12
CA THR A 196 9.68 -21.31 1.13
C THR A 196 10.87 -21.07 2.05
N ALA A 197 10.62 -20.48 3.22
CA ALA A 197 11.59 -20.47 4.31
C ALA A 197 11.91 -21.93 4.67
N ALA A 198 13.19 -22.29 4.59
CA ALA A 198 13.65 -23.57 5.12
C ALA A 198 13.55 -23.51 6.65
N CYS A 199 12.83 -24.49 7.21
CA CYS A 199 12.68 -24.76 8.64
C CYS A 199 14.04 -24.96 9.33
#